data_AF-A0A7C2QK70-F1
#
_entry.id   AF-A0A7C2QK70-F1
#
_cell.length_a   1.000
_cell.length_b   1.000
_cell.length_c   1.000
_cell.angle_alpha   90.00
_cell.angle_beta   90.00
_cell.angle_gamma   90.00
#
_symmetry.space_group_name_H-M   'P 1'
#
loop_
_entity.id
_entity.type
_entity.pdbx_description
1 polymer ?
#
loop_
_entity_poly.entity_id
_entity_poly.type
_entity_poly.pdbx_seq_one_letter_code
_entity_poly.pdbx_strand_id
1 'polypeptide(L)'
;MGWKPYGPRGFTRPILKLLAGKLERRVGGVYTGVLASGELLRAAELLPPANLEDRQNFAPKLSDFLRVARAEPRALFEVYVVPDEREDERLTVEGVYVPSDRPDLIGYLYRRGAQPDREEVVVVGGTVYHHMWWD
;
A
#
# COMPACT_ATOMS: atom_id res chain seq x y z
N MET A 1 -5.15 -14.80 20.50
CA MET A 1 -4.57 -15.46 19.31
C MET A 1 -3.29 -14.69 19.01
N GLY A 2 -2.12 -15.31 19.19
CA GLY A 2 -0.84 -14.62 19.05
C GLY A 2 -0.61 -14.13 17.62
N TRP A 3 -0.06 -12.92 17.47
CA TRP A 3 0.37 -12.42 16.17
C TRP A 3 1.37 -13.41 15.56
N LYS A 4 1.17 -13.72 14.28
CA LYS A 4 2.10 -14.55 13.51
C LYS A 4 2.88 -13.63 12.57
N PRO A 5 4.23 -13.66 12.61
CA PRO A 5 5.03 -12.91 11.67
C PRO A 5 4.74 -13.36 10.23
N TYR A 6 4.71 -12.40 9.30
CA TYR A 6 4.54 -12.68 7.88
C TYR A 6 5.76 -13.41 7.28
N GLY A 7 6.92 -13.32 7.92
CA GLY A 7 8.13 -14.01 7.50
C GLY A 7 9.25 -13.88 8.54
N PRO A 8 10.50 -14.23 8.18
CA PRO A 8 11.65 -14.01 9.04
C PRO A 8 11.78 -12.53 9.41
N ARG A 9 12.09 -12.23 10.68
CA ARG A 9 12.30 -10.85 11.16
C ARG A 9 13.37 -10.14 10.32
N GLY A 10 13.12 -8.87 9.99
CA GLY A 10 14.02 -8.03 9.21
C GLY A 10 13.71 -7.99 7.71
N PHE A 11 12.62 -8.60 7.25
CA PHE A 11 12.25 -8.61 5.83
C PHE A 11 11.91 -7.22 5.28
N THR A 12 11.58 -6.25 6.13
CA THR A 12 11.31 -4.85 5.74
C THR A 12 12.57 -4.01 5.60
N ARG A 13 13.71 -4.42 6.17
CA ARG A 13 15.00 -3.71 5.99
C ARG A 13 15.38 -3.46 4.53
N PRO A 14 15.34 -4.45 3.61
CA PRO A 14 15.63 -4.19 2.20
C PRO A 14 14.58 -3.28 1.53
N ILE A 15 13.32 -3.29 1.98
CA ILE A 15 12.25 -2.40 1.50
C ILE A 15 12.54 -0.95 1.91
N LEU A 16 12.87 -0.72 3.18
CA LEU A 16 13.24 0.60 3.69
C LEU A 16 14.47 1.15 2.97
N LYS A 17 15.44 0.28 2.64
CA LYS A 17 16.60 0.66 1.84
C LYS A 17 16.21 1.01 0.39
N LEU A 18 15.35 0.22 -0.24
CA LEU A 18 14.86 0.44 -1.61
C LEU A 18 14.11 1.78 -1.72
N LEU A 19 13.34 2.12 -0.70
CA LEU A 19 12.47 3.30 -0.66
C LEU A 19 13.08 4.45 0.17
N ALA A 20 14.39 4.45 0.36
CA ALA A 20 15.08 5.52 1.08
C ALA A 20 14.84 6.87 0.39
N GLY A 21 14.45 7.88 1.17
CA GLY A 21 14.09 9.21 0.66
C GLY A 21 12.68 9.32 0.07
N LYS A 22 11.92 8.21 0.00
CA LYS A 22 10.49 8.18 -0.37
C LYS A 22 9.56 8.03 0.84
N LEU A 23 10.10 7.53 1.95
CA LEU A 23 9.37 7.29 3.18
C LEU A 23 9.86 8.23 4.29
N GLU A 24 8.93 8.71 5.09
CA GLU A 24 9.17 9.51 6.28
C GLU A 24 8.81 8.72 7.54
N ARG A 25 9.67 8.80 8.56
CA ARG A 25 9.40 8.13 9.83
C ARG A 25 8.39 8.94 10.65
N ARG A 26 7.29 8.30 11.05
CA ARG A 26 6.24 8.90 11.88
C ARG A 26 6.42 8.58 13.37
N VAL A 27 5.73 9.35 14.20
CA VAL A 27 5.50 9.02 15.61
C VAL A 27 4.81 7.65 15.67
N GLY A 28 5.29 6.75 16.53
CA GLY A 28 4.84 5.34 16.55
C GLY A 28 5.76 4.37 15.78
N GLY A 29 6.84 4.88 15.19
CA GLY A 29 7.94 4.06 14.68
C GLY A 29 7.71 3.43 13.30
N VAL A 30 6.63 3.81 12.61
CA VAL A 30 6.35 3.38 11.22
C VAL A 30 6.92 4.37 10.20
N TYR A 31 7.15 3.91 8.98
CA TYR A 31 7.58 4.73 7.86
C TYR A 31 6.44 4.88 6.86
N THR A 32 6.00 6.09 6.54
CA THR A 32 4.88 6.35 5.61
C THR A 32 5.36 7.02 4.34
N GLY A 33 4.69 6.82 3.22
CA GLY A 33 4.93 7.59 2.00
C GLY A 33 4.00 7.22 0.86
N VAL A 34 4.17 7.87 -0.28
CA VAL A 34 3.41 7.60 -1.50
C VAL A 34 4.31 6.95 -2.54
N LEU A 35 3.91 5.76 -3.00
CA LEU A 35 4.64 4.99 -4.00
C LEU A 35 3.92 5.03 -5.35
N ALA A 36 4.68 5.16 -6.43
CA ALA A 36 4.17 4.86 -7.76
C ALA A 36 4.01 3.34 -7.94
N SER A 37 3.15 2.92 -8.88
CA SER A 37 2.94 1.50 -9.22
C SER A 37 4.23 0.69 -9.36
N GLY A 38 5.21 1.21 -10.10
CA GLY A 38 6.49 0.51 -10.30
C GLY A 38 7.32 0.33 -9.02
N GLU A 39 7.17 1.23 -8.05
CA GLU A 39 7.88 1.17 -6.76
C GLU A 39 7.22 0.17 -5.83
N LEU A 40 5.89 0.17 -5.76
CA LEU A 40 5.13 -0.82 -4.99
C LEU A 40 5.40 -2.24 -5.50
N LEU A 41 5.48 -2.43 -6.83
CA LEU A 41 5.79 -3.73 -7.43
C LEU A 41 7.18 -4.22 -7.07
N ARG A 42 8.21 -3.36 -7.13
CA ARG A 42 9.58 -3.72 -6.72
C ARG A 42 9.68 -4.02 -5.23
N ALA A 43 8.96 -3.26 -4.39
CA ALA A 43 8.90 -3.54 -2.96
C ALA A 43 8.28 -4.92 -2.67
N ALA A 44 7.23 -5.30 -3.42
CA ALA A 44 6.55 -6.57 -3.25
C ALA A 44 7.40 -7.80 -3.62
N GLU A 45 8.41 -7.65 -4.49
CA GLU A 45 9.35 -8.73 -4.80
C GLU A 45 10.21 -9.14 -3.60
N LEU A 46 10.33 -8.26 -2.59
CA LEU A 46 11.10 -8.48 -1.37
C LEU A 46 10.24 -9.02 -0.21
N LEU A 47 8.92 -9.10 -0.39
CA LEU A 47 8.00 -9.46 0.67
C LEU A 47 7.87 -10.97 0.85
N PRO A 48 7.72 -11.44 2.10
CA PRO A 48 7.18 -12.76 2.37
C PRO A 48 5.79 -12.92 1.74
N PRO A 49 5.46 -14.09 1.16
CA PRO A 49 4.15 -14.31 0.53
C PRO A 49 2.96 -14.03 1.45
N ALA A 50 3.09 -14.26 2.76
CA ALA A 50 2.02 -14.01 3.71
C ALA A 50 1.69 -12.52 3.89
N ASN A 51 2.65 -11.61 3.67
CA ASN A 51 2.40 -10.16 3.72
C ASN A 51 1.50 -9.71 2.55
N LEU A 52 1.42 -10.48 1.45
CA LEU A 52 0.52 -10.15 0.33
C LEU A 52 -0.97 -10.24 0.72
N GLU A 53 -1.27 -10.92 1.82
CA GLU A 53 -2.62 -11.06 2.38
C GLU A 53 -2.93 -10.00 3.45
N ASP A 54 -1.95 -9.16 3.82
CA ASP A 54 -2.13 -8.04 4.74
C ASP A 54 -3.09 -7.00 4.15
N ARG A 55 -3.82 -6.31 5.04
CA ARG A 55 -4.71 -5.21 4.69
C ARG A 55 -4.84 -4.26 5.87
N GLN A 56 -4.96 -2.96 5.58
CA GLN A 56 -5.36 -1.95 6.56
C GLN A 56 -6.87 -2.01 6.77
N ASN A 57 -7.33 -2.39 7.96
CA ASN A 57 -8.76 -2.41 8.34
C ASN A 57 -9.70 -2.95 7.26
N PHE A 58 -10.54 -2.12 6.64
CA PHE A 58 -11.47 -2.51 5.57
C PHE A 58 -10.95 -2.22 4.15
N ALA A 59 -9.66 -2.01 3.99
CA ALA A 59 -8.99 -1.99 2.70
C ALA A 59 -8.97 -3.38 2.05
N PRO A 60 -8.84 -3.45 0.72
CA PRO A 60 -8.42 -4.65 0.01
C PRO A 60 -7.05 -5.15 0.47
N LYS A 61 -6.72 -6.39 0.10
CA LYS A 61 -5.41 -6.98 0.41
C LYS A 61 -4.30 -6.30 -0.38
N LEU A 62 -3.07 -6.35 0.12
CA LEU A 62 -1.90 -5.88 -0.63
C LEU A 62 -1.82 -6.50 -2.04
N SER A 63 -2.13 -7.80 -2.18
CA SER A 63 -2.20 -8.47 -3.48
C SER A 63 -3.19 -7.85 -4.48
N ASP A 64 -4.29 -7.27 -3.99
CA ASP A 64 -5.28 -6.57 -4.80
C ASP A 64 -4.74 -5.23 -5.31
N PHE A 65 -4.04 -4.48 -4.46
CA PHE A 65 -3.35 -3.25 -4.87
C PHE A 65 -2.21 -3.52 -5.86
N LEU A 66 -1.47 -4.62 -5.70
CA LEU A 66 -0.46 -5.03 -6.70
C LEU A 66 -1.08 -5.36 -8.05
N ARG A 67 -2.32 -5.83 -8.11
CA ARG A 67 -3.03 -5.99 -9.38
C ARG A 67 -3.36 -4.65 -10.02
N VAL A 68 -3.82 -3.69 -9.23
CA VAL A 68 -4.04 -2.31 -9.70
C VAL A 68 -2.74 -1.71 -10.23
N ALA A 69 -1.65 -1.83 -9.48
CA ALA A 69 -0.33 -1.32 -9.88
C ALA A 69 0.16 -1.90 -11.22
N ARG A 70 -0.06 -3.20 -11.47
CA ARG A 70 0.27 -3.83 -12.76
C ARG A 70 -0.61 -3.32 -13.91
N ALA A 71 -1.86 -2.98 -13.62
CA ALA A 71 -2.85 -2.57 -14.62
C ALA A 71 -2.85 -1.06 -14.92
N GLU A 72 -2.27 -0.24 -14.05
CA GLU A 72 -2.27 1.21 -14.17
C GLU A 72 -0.97 1.83 -13.63
N PRO A 73 0.00 2.15 -14.50
CA PRO A 73 1.26 2.77 -14.11
C PRO A 73 1.12 4.15 -13.45
N ARG A 74 0.00 4.87 -13.70
CA ARG A 74 -0.25 6.18 -13.10
C ARG A 74 -0.82 6.10 -11.69
N ALA A 75 -1.22 4.91 -11.21
CA ALA A 75 -1.77 4.77 -9.87
C ALA A 75 -0.70 5.05 -8.80
N LEU A 76 -1.14 5.64 -7.68
CA LEU A 76 -0.30 5.96 -6.54
C LEU A 76 -0.86 5.26 -5.30
N PHE A 77 0.03 4.88 -4.38
CA PHE A 77 -0.32 4.10 -3.21
C PHE A 77 0.28 4.74 -1.97
N GLU A 78 -0.57 5.15 -1.04
CA GLU A 78 -0.15 5.54 0.29
C GLU A 78 0.14 4.26 1.08
N VAL A 79 1.36 4.16 1.59
CA VAL A 79 1.85 2.98 2.28
C VAL A 79 2.39 3.36 3.63
N TYR A 80 2.36 2.38 4.54
CA TYR A 80 3.26 2.38 5.68
C TYR A 80 4.02 1.07 5.80
N VAL A 81 5.27 1.19 6.26
CA VAL A 81 6.18 0.09 6.59
C VAL A 81 6.40 0.09 8.09
N VAL A 82 6.05 -1.03 8.72
CA VAL A 82 6.39 -1.33 10.10
C VAL A 82 7.76 -1.99 10.12
N PRO A 83 8.78 -1.36 10.71
CA PRO A 83 10.14 -1.89 10.69
C PRO A 83 10.34 -3.01 11.73
N ASP A 84 11.50 -3.66 11.69
CA ASP A 84 11.79 -4.84 12.50
C ASP A 84 12.07 -4.55 13.98
N GLU A 85 12.07 -3.29 14.42
CA GLU A 85 12.01 -2.96 15.85
C GLU A 85 10.66 -3.32 16.48
N ARG A 86 9.62 -3.51 15.67
CA ARG A 86 8.29 -3.92 16.12
C ARG A 86 8.04 -5.40 15.86
N GLU A 87 7.21 -6.00 16.71
CA GLU A 87 6.70 -7.35 16.52
C GLU A 87 5.57 -7.40 15.51
N ASP A 88 5.29 -6.37 14.71
CA ASP A 88 4.24 -6.43 13.68
C ASP A 88 4.74 -5.98 12.31
N GLU A 89 6.00 -6.33 12.02
CA GLU A 89 6.71 -6.04 10.77
C GLU A 89 5.84 -6.35 9.54
N ARG A 90 5.61 -5.33 8.70
CA ARG A 90 4.77 -5.41 7.50
C ARG A 90 4.97 -4.21 6.57
N LEU A 91 4.67 -4.40 5.29
CA LEU A 91 4.31 -3.31 4.36
C LEU A 91 2.82 -3.40 4.10
N THR A 92 2.10 -2.29 4.15
CA THR A 92 0.68 -2.24 3.77
C THR A 92 0.34 -1.01 2.94
N VAL A 93 -0.86 -0.99 2.38
CA VAL A 93 -1.44 0.15 1.68
C VAL A 93 -2.60 0.68 2.52
N GLU A 94 -2.54 1.96 2.88
CA GLU A 94 -3.57 2.67 3.64
C GLU A 94 -4.34 3.68 2.77
N GLY A 95 -3.89 3.93 1.54
CA GLY A 95 -4.59 4.78 0.60
C GLY A 95 -4.19 4.50 -0.84
N VAL A 96 -5.07 4.81 -1.79
CA VAL A 96 -4.83 4.61 -3.22
C VAL A 96 -5.43 5.73 -4.04
N TYR A 97 -4.66 6.18 -5.04
CA TYR A 97 -5.09 7.09 -6.07
C TYR A 97 -5.23 6.30 -7.37
N VAL A 98 -6.46 6.06 -7.81
CA VAL A 98 -6.74 5.44 -9.12
C VAL A 98 -7.15 6.53 -10.09
N PRO A 99 -6.53 6.67 -11.28
CA PRO A 99 -6.99 7.63 -12.28
C PRO A 99 -8.49 7.53 -12.52
N SER A 100 -9.20 8.66 -12.53
CA SER A 100 -10.66 8.67 -12.64
C SER A 100 -11.17 8.18 -14.00
N ASP A 101 -10.28 8.13 -15.00
CA ASP A 101 -10.52 7.50 -16.30
C ASP A 101 -10.43 5.96 -16.27
N ARG A 102 -10.22 5.35 -15.09
CA ARG A 102 -10.19 3.89 -14.83
C ARG A 102 -11.29 3.41 -13.87
N PRO A 103 -12.58 3.61 -14.20
CA PRO A 103 -13.68 3.12 -13.37
C PRO A 103 -13.69 1.59 -13.21
N ASP A 104 -13.07 0.85 -14.13
CA ASP A 104 -12.91 -0.60 -14.05
C ASP A 104 -12.08 -1.04 -12.83
N LEU A 105 -11.02 -0.28 -12.50
CA LEU A 105 -10.12 -0.56 -11.37
C LEU A 105 -10.71 -0.07 -10.05
N ILE A 106 -11.42 1.06 -10.05
CA ILE A 106 -12.22 1.52 -8.90
C ILE A 106 -13.26 0.45 -8.54
N GLY A 107 -14.05 0.01 -9.52
CA GLY A 107 -15.02 -1.06 -9.33
C GLY A 107 -14.38 -2.39 -8.93
N TYR A 108 -13.15 -2.66 -9.37
CA TYR A 108 -12.39 -3.83 -8.90
C TYR A 108 -12.16 -3.77 -7.39
N LEU A 109 -11.64 -2.66 -6.87
CA LEU A 109 -11.37 -2.51 -5.42
C LEU A 109 -12.65 -2.69 -4.58
N TYR A 110 -13.77 -2.14 -5.04
CA TYR A 110 -15.08 -2.37 -4.39
C TYR A 110 -15.50 -3.83 -4.37
N ARG A 111 -15.33 -4.57 -5.47
CA ARG A 111 -15.58 -6.03 -5.50
C ARG A 111 -14.62 -6.82 -4.60
N ARG A 112 -13.50 -6.23 -4.18
CA ARG A 112 -12.56 -6.78 -3.20
C ARG A 112 -12.85 -6.35 -1.77
N GLY A 113 -13.97 -5.65 -1.54
CA GLY A 113 -14.47 -5.31 -0.22
C GLY A 113 -13.96 -3.98 0.34
N ALA A 114 -13.43 -3.10 -0.51
CA ALA A 114 -13.06 -1.74 -0.13
C ALA A 114 -14.22 -1.01 0.57
N GLN A 115 -13.96 -0.52 1.78
CA GLN A 115 -14.84 0.40 2.51
C GLN A 115 -13.98 1.57 3.05
N PRO A 116 -13.70 2.59 2.22
CA PRO A 116 -12.82 3.69 2.61
C PRO A 116 -13.48 4.58 3.67
N ASP A 117 -12.67 5.05 4.61
CA ASP A 117 -13.07 6.07 5.59
C ASP A 117 -13.13 7.46 4.94
N ARG A 118 -12.34 7.66 3.88
CA ARG A 118 -12.39 8.85 3.03
C ARG A 118 -12.33 8.48 1.57
N GLU A 119 -13.22 9.07 0.79
CA GLU A 119 -13.28 8.95 -0.66
C GLU A 119 -13.46 10.33 -1.27
N GLU A 120 -12.61 10.70 -2.23
CA GLU A 120 -12.62 12.02 -2.85
C GLU A 120 -12.04 11.99 -4.27
N VAL A 121 -12.36 13.02 -5.06
CA VAL A 121 -11.75 13.22 -6.38
C VAL A 121 -10.76 14.37 -6.27
N VAL A 122 -9.50 14.11 -6.61
CA VAL A 122 -8.37 15.04 -6.43
C VAL A 122 -7.56 15.18 -7.72
N VAL A 123 -6.82 16.28 -7.85
CA VAL A 123 -5.93 16.52 -8.99
C VAL A 123 -4.49 16.50 -8.52
N VAL A 124 -3.69 15.56 -9.04
CA VAL A 124 -2.26 15.42 -8.72
C VAL A 124 -1.47 15.45 -10.02
N GLY A 125 -0.55 16.41 -10.15
CA GLY A 125 0.27 16.54 -11.36
C GLY A 125 -0.52 16.67 -12.67
N GLY A 126 -1.72 17.26 -12.61
CA GLY A 126 -2.62 17.41 -13.76
C GLY A 126 -3.47 16.17 -14.10
N THR A 127 -3.32 15.06 -13.36
CA THR A 127 -4.18 13.89 -13.50
C THR A 127 -5.29 13.92 -12.44
N VAL A 128 -6.52 13.60 -12.84
CA VAL A 128 -7.67 13.49 -11.94
C VAL A 128 -7.74 12.08 -11.38
N TYR A 129 -7.67 11.96 -10.06
CA TYR A 129 -7.66 10.70 -9.33
C TYR A 129 -8.91 10.55 -8.48
N HIS A 130 -9.40 9.33 -8.43
CA HIS A 130 -10.29 8.85 -7.40
C HIS A 130 -9.43 8.33 -6.25
N HIS A 131 -9.45 9.04 -5.13
CA HIS A 131 -8.67 8.75 -3.95
C HIS A 131 -9.53 8.03 -2.92
N MET A 132 -9.04 6.90 -2.41
CA MET A 132 -9.63 6.13 -1.32
C MET A 132 -8.59 5.97 -0.21
N TRP A 133 -8.98 6.20 1.03
CA TRP A 133 -8.10 6.10 2.20
C TRP A 133 -8.78 5.38 3.37
N TRP A 134 -7.98 4.66 4.17
CA TRP A 134 -8.39 3.85 5.30
C TRP A 134 -7.54 4.17 6.54
N ASP A 135 -8.19 4.43 7.68
CA ASP A 135 -7.54 4.49 9.01
C ASP A 135 -7.56 3.12 9.65
#